data_AF-A0A2G9XXX3-F1
#
_entry.id   AF-A0A2G9XXX3-F1
#
_cell.length_a   1.000
_cell.length_b   1.000
_cell.length_c   1.000
_cell.angle_alpha   90.00
_cell.angle_beta   90.00
_cell.angle_gamma   90.00
#
_symmetry.space_group_name_H-M   'P 1'
#
loop_
_entity.id
_entity.type
_entity.pdbx_description
1 polymer ?
#
loop_
_entity_poly.entity_id
_entity_poly.type
_entity_poly.pdbx_seq_one_letter_code
_entity_poly.pdbx_strand_id
1 'polypeptide(L)'
;MLAKIEMIESLHDNNFISFRQIRTGLRSMPVNPNIAKGHLAASIAFGMALRPHIVHVVSYCEANHAAGAKEIIESCQIARGVIRLGLKGFPDLTRDPEISKRKKQLVKEVNFIIEAIRNLGKEDPLVDPTVLEKAVRTGILDAPHLSGSTVAKGNVVTVPVEGRYVAINPATRKVLSEQKRLTAL
;
A
#
# COMPACT_ATOMS: atom_id res chain seq x y z
N MET A 1 -3.53 -4.14 2.15
CA MET A 1 -4.66 -3.19 2.21
C MET A 1 -5.54 -3.39 3.43
N LEU A 2 -6.02 -4.60 3.76
CA LEU A 2 -6.90 -4.82 4.93
C LEU A 2 -6.34 -4.30 6.26
N ALA A 3 -5.04 -4.50 6.54
CA ALA A 3 -4.41 -3.96 7.74
C ALA A 3 -4.47 -2.42 7.76
N LYS A 4 -4.27 -1.76 6.62
CA LYS A 4 -4.38 -0.29 6.50
C LYS A 4 -5.82 0.18 6.74
N ILE A 5 -6.80 -0.56 6.22
CA ILE A 5 -8.22 -0.28 6.48
C ILE A 5 -8.49 -0.37 7.99
N GLU A 6 -8.09 -1.46 8.64
CA GLU A 6 -8.28 -1.64 10.09
C GLU A 6 -7.65 -0.51 10.91
N MET A 7 -6.41 -0.12 10.63
CA MET A 7 -5.71 0.93 11.37
C MET A 7 -6.28 2.34 11.15
N ILE A 8 -6.81 2.64 9.94
CA ILE A 8 -7.37 3.96 9.65
C ILE A 8 -8.80 4.05 10.16
N GLU A 9 -9.59 3.00 9.97
CA GLU A 9 -10.99 2.99 10.39
C GLU A 9 -11.16 2.84 11.90
N SER A 10 -10.15 2.36 12.63
CA SER A 10 -10.12 2.46 14.08
C SER A 10 -10.04 3.89 14.61
N LEU A 11 -9.73 4.88 13.74
CA LEU A 11 -9.74 6.30 14.08
C LEU A 11 -11.12 6.94 13.86
N HIS A 12 -12.11 6.22 13.31
CA HIS A 12 -13.43 6.78 13.06
C HIS A 12 -14.16 7.09 14.36
N ASP A 13 -14.86 8.23 14.36
CA ASP A 13 -15.76 8.66 15.42
C ASP A 13 -16.92 9.49 14.83
N ASN A 14 -17.67 10.20 15.66
CA ASN A 14 -18.79 11.03 15.20
C ASN A 14 -18.37 12.20 14.29
N ASN A 15 -17.09 12.57 14.30
CA ASN A 15 -16.53 13.72 13.59
C ASN A 15 -15.56 13.33 12.46
N PHE A 16 -15.07 12.09 12.44
CA PHE A 16 -14.10 11.61 11.46
C PHE A 16 -14.52 10.31 10.80
N ILE A 17 -14.57 10.32 9.46
CA ILE A 17 -14.73 9.14 8.62
C ILE A 17 -13.70 9.17 7.49
N SER A 18 -13.32 7.99 6.98
CA SER A 18 -12.37 7.87 5.87
C SER A 18 -13.05 7.34 4.61
N PHE A 19 -12.69 7.92 3.46
CA PHE A 19 -13.06 7.36 2.15
C PHE A 19 -11.92 6.51 1.58
N ARG A 20 -12.25 5.29 1.17
CA ARG A 20 -11.30 4.36 0.56
C ARG A 20 -11.14 4.65 -0.94
N GLN A 21 -9.94 5.01 -1.37
CA GLN A 21 -9.56 5.01 -2.79
C GLN A 21 -8.68 3.80 -3.11
N ILE A 22 -9.02 3.06 -4.16
CA ILE A 22 -8.11 2.08 -4.77
C ILE A 22 -7.53 2.66 -6.07
N ARG A 23 -6.32 2.24 -6.41
CA ARG A 23 -5.63 2.60 -7.64
C ARG A 23 -4.95 1.36 -8.23
N THR A 24 -5.02 1.22 -9.55
CA THR A 24 -4.26 0.21 -10.30
C THR A 24 -2.78 0.60 -10.40
N GLY A 25 -1.88 -0.39 -10.42
CA GLY A 25 -0.49 -0.18 -10.86
C GLY A 25 0.62 -0.34 -9.80
N LEU A 26 0.58 -1.39 -8.96
CA LEU A 26 1.60 -1.56 -7.92
C LEU A 26 3.02 -1.92 -8.42
N ARG A 27 3.19 -2.44 -9.65
CA ARG A 27 4.49 -2.95 -10.11
C ARG A 27 4.88 -2.55 -11.55
N SER A 28 4.29 -1.48 -12.07
CA SER A 28 4.24 -1.05 -13.49
C SER A 28 3.22 -1.82 -14.35
N MET A 29 2.60 -1.11 -15.30
CA MET A 29 1.74 -1.71 -16.32
C MET A 29 2.59 -2.43 -17.39
N PRO A 30 2.08 -3.52 -18.00
CA PRO A 30 2.71 -4.08 -19.19
C PRO A 30 2.74 -3.07 -20.34
N VAL A 31 3.80 -3.10 -21.16
CA VAL A 31 3.90 -2.25 -22.36
C VAL A 31 2.90 -2.68 -23.43
N ASN A 32 2.61 -3.98 -23.54
CA ASN A 32 1.62 -4.49 -24.49
C ASN A 32 0.20 -4.07 -24.08
N PRO A 33 -0.53 -3.30 -24.91
CA PRO A 33 -1.85 -2.77 -24.53
C PRO A 33 -2.89 -3.84 -24.20
N ASN A 34 -2.87 -4.99 -24.88
CA ASN A 34 -3.84 -6.06 -24.64
C ASN A 34 -3.63 -6.68 -23.26
N ILE A 35 -2.37 -6.91 -22.89
CA ILE A 35 -2.01 -7.41 -21.56
C ILE A 35 -2.32 -6.35 -20.49
N ALA A 36 -2.00 -5.08 -20.76
CA ALA A 36 -2.27 -3.98 -19.84
C ALA A 36 -3.77 -3.78 -19.56
N LYS A 37 -4.63 -3.92 -20.58
CA LYS A 37 -6.09 -3.91 -20.41
C LYS A 37 -6.57 -5.05 -19.49
N GLY A 38 -5.99 -6.24 -19.64
CA GLY A 38 -6.25 -7.37 -18.74
C GLY A 38 -5.81 -7.08 -17.29
N HIS A 39 -4.61 -6.52 -17.11
CA HIS A 39 -4.10 -6.14 -15.78
C HIS A 39 -4.94 -5.03 -15.14
N LEU A 40 -5.37 -4.04 -15.91
CA LEU A 40 -6.27 -2.99 -15.46
C LEU A 40 -7.57 -3.58 -14.91
N ALA A 41 -8.22 -4.43 -15.71
CA ALA A 41 -9.46 -5.08 -15.32
C ALA A 41 -9.30 -5.94 -14.06
N ALA A 42 -8.27 -6.81 -14.04
CA ALA A 42 -8.00 -7.69 -12.90
C ALA A 42 -7.70 -6.91 -11.61
N SER A 43 -6.85 -5.88 -11.69
CA SER A 43 -6.51 -5.06 -10.52
C SER A 43 -7.72 -4.34 -9.94
N ILE A 44 -8.63 -3.83 -10.78
CA ILE A 44 -9.87 -3.21 -10.31
C ILE A 44 -10.78 -4.27 -9.67
N ALA A 45 -10.92 -5.45 -10.30
CA ALA A 45 -11.75 -6.53 -9.77
C ALA A 45 -11.29 -6.97 -8.37
N PHE A 46 -9.99 -7.21 -8.17
CA PHE A 46 -9.42 -7.50 -6.85
C PHE A 46 -9.62 -6.33 -5.88
N GLY A 47 -9.45 -5.09 -6.35
CA GLY A 47 -9.67 -3.91 -5.53
C GLY A 47 -11.11 -3.73 -5.07
N MET A 48 -12.10 -4.17 -5.86
CA MET A 48 -13.52 -4.10 -5.49
C MET A 48 -13.85 -4.96 -4.26
N ALA A 49 -13.08 -6.01 -3.97
CA ALA A 49 -13.21 -6.79 -2.73
C ALA A 49 -12.97 -5.93 -1.48
N LEU A 50 -12.27 -4.80 -1.59
CA LEU A 50 -12.05 -3.85 -0.49
C LEU A 50 -13.21 -2.87 -0.29
N ARG A 51 -14.29 -2.98 -1.08
CA ARG A 51 -15.44 -2.06 -1.08
C ARG A 51 -15.00 -0.59 -1.11
N PRO A 52 -14.29 -0.15 -2.17
CA PRO A 52 -13.80 1.21 -2.28
C PRO A 52 -14.95 2.20 -2.48
N HIS A 53 -14.73 3.45 -2.05
CA HIS A 53 -15.60 4.58 -2.36
C HIS A 53 -15.20 5.23 -3.69
N ILE A 54 -13.88 5.20 -3.99
CA ILE A 54 -13.29 5.82 -5.17
C ILE A 54 -12.41 4.79 -5.88
N VAL A 55 -12.59 4.65 -7.20
CA VAL A 55 -11.72 3.86 -8.07
C VAL A 55 -10.94 4.80 -8.97
N HIS A 56 -9.64 4.92 -8.73
CA HIS A 56 -8.74 5.68 -9.59
C HIS A 56 -8.41 4.84 -10.82
N VAL A 57 -8.84 5.31 -12.00
CA VAL A 57 -8.61 4.65 -13.28
C VAL A 57 -7.30 5.12 -13.88
N VAL A 58 -6.38 4.18 -14.11
CA VAL A 58 -5.14 4.42 -14.86
C VAL A 58 -5.33 4.02 -16.32
N SER A 59 -4.80 4.81 -17.25
CA SER A 59 -4.80 4.48 -18.67
C SER A 59 -3.93 3.25 -18.93
N TYR A 60 -4.41 2.28 -19.72
CA TYR A 60 -3.66 1.04 -20.00
C TYR A 60 -2.32 1.30 -20.70
N CYS A 61 -2.12 2.49 -21.27
CA CYS A 61 -0.89 2.88 -21.95
C CYS A 61 0.20 3.45 -21.01
N GLU A 62 -0.01 3.48 -19.68
CA GLU A 62 0.88 4.13 -18.69
C GLU A 62 2.37 3.79 -18.87
N ALA A 63 2.68 2.53 -19.19
CA ALA A 63 4.05 2.07 -19.36
C ALA A 63 4.66 2.32 -20.75
N ASN A 64 3.89 2.87 -21.68
CA ASN A 64 4.31 3.10 -23.06
C ASN A 64 4.35 4.59 -23.44
N HIS A 65 3.27 5.34 -23.20
CA HIS A 65 3.19 6.77 -23.53
C HIS A 65 2.13 7.51 -22.71
N ALA A 66 2.18 8.84 -22.75
CA ALA A 66 1.20 9.71 -22.12
C ALA A 66 -0.19 9.49 -22.74
N ALA A 67 -1.20 9.29 -21.89
CA ALA A 67 -2.53 8.94 -22.34
C ALA A 67 -3.23 10.10 -23.07
N GLY A 68 -3.78 9.82 -24.25
CA GLY A 68 -4.71 10.70 -24.94
C GLY A 68 -6.16 10.44 -24.52
N ALA A 69 -7.08 11.19 -25.13
CA ALA A 69 -8.51 11.05 -24.85
C ALA A 69 -9.02 9.63 -25.13
N LYS A 70 -8.53 8.99 -26.19
CA LYS A 70 -8.94 7.64 -26.59
C LYS A 70 -8.58 6.60 -25.52
N GLU A 71 -7.32 6.58 -25.09
CA GLU A 71 -6.83 5.62 -24.08
C GLU A 71 -7.57 5.80 -22.75
N ILE A 72 -7.85 7.06 -22.36
CA ILE A 72 -8.60 7.40 -21.15
C ILE A 72 -10.03 6.88 -21.22
N ILE A 73 -10.74 7.13 -22.33
CA ILE A 73 -12.13 6.70 -22.51
C ILE A 73 -12.21 5.17 -22.49
N GLU A 74 -11.33 4.49 -23.22
CA GLU A 74 -11.26 3.02 -23.26
C GLU A 74 -10.97 2.42 -21.87
N SER A 75 -9.98 2.96 -21.13
CA SER A 75 -9.71 2.54 -19.76
C SER A 75 -10.90 2.76 -18.82
N CYS A 76 -11.60 3.90 -18.95
CA CYS A 76 -12.80 4.19 -18.16
C CYS A 76 -13.94 3.21 -18.48
N GLN A 77 -14.11 2.81 -19.75
CA GLN A 77 -15.11 1.82 -20.14
C GLN A 77 -14.80 0.45 -19.54
N ILE A 78 -13.54 0.00 -19.60
CA ILE A 78 -13.08 -1.24 -18.96
C ILE A 78 -13.35 -1.19 -17.46
N ALA A 79 -12.90 -0.12 -16.78
CA ALA A 79 -13.10 0.08 -15.36
C ALA A 79 -14.59 0.02 -14.98
N ARG A 80 -15.45 0.71 -15.74
CA ARG A 80 -16.91 0.72 -15.51
C ARG A 80 -17.52 -0.67 -15.65
N GLY A 81 -17.10 -1.45 -16.64
CA GLY A 81 -17.55 -2.84 -16.80
C GLY A 81 -17.21 -3.69 -15.58
N VAL A 82 -15.96 -3.62 -15.10
CA VAL A 82 -15.50 -4.37 -13.94
C VAL A 82 -16.17 -3.91 -12.65
N ILE A 83 -16.33 -2.60 -12.43
CA ILE A 83 -17.02 -2.04 -11.26
C ILE A 83 -18.46 -2.55 -11.22
N ARG A 84 -19.18 -2.52 -12.35
CA ARG A 84 -20.55 -3.06 -12.44
C ARG A 84 -20.60 -4.55 -12.09
N LEU A 85 -19.61 -5.33 -12.50
CA LEU A 85 -19.51 -6.74 -12.12
C LEU A 85 -19.27 -6.89 -10.61
N GLY A 86 -18.32 -6.13 -10.05
CA GLY A 86 -18.02 -6.17 -8.62
C GLY A 86 -19.19 -5.75 -7.73
N LEU A 87 -20.00 -4.79 -8.19
CA LEU A 87 -21.23 -4.38 -7.50
C LEU A 87 -22.31 -5.48 -7.49
N LYS A 88 -22.30 -6.41 -8.45
CA LYS A 88 -23.16 -7.61 -8.41
C LYS A 88 -22.68 -8.65 -7.41
N GLY A 89 -21.46 -8.50 -6.89
CA GLY A 89 -20.86 -9.36 -5.88
C GLY A 89 -19.69 -10.17 -6.41
N PHE A 90 -18.61 -10.21 -5.63
CA PHE A 90 -17.49 -11.13 -5.80
C PHE A 90 -17.35 -12.02 -4.56
N PRO A 91 -16.65 -13.16 -4.66
CA PRO A 91 -16.24 -13.93 -3.49
C PRO A 91 -15.50 -13.04 -2.49
N ASP A 92 -15.81 -13.21 -1.21
CA ASP A 92 -15.15 -12.49 -0.14
C ASP A 92 -13.77 -13.12 0.17
N LEU A 93 -12.74 -12.54 -0.46
CA LEU A 93 -11.35 -12.95 -0.26
C LEU A 93 -10.86 -12.71 1.17
N THR A 94 -11.53 -11.86 1.96
CA THR A 94 -11.08 -11.55 3.33
C THR A 94 -11.27 -12.72 4.31
N ARG A 95 -12.05 -13.73 3.92
CA ARG A 95 -12.30 -14.94 4.69
C ARG A 95 -11.18 -15.98 4.58
N ASP A 96 -10.22 -15.79 3.68
CA ASP A 96 -9.07 -16.67 3.54
C ASP A 96 -8.17 -16.61 4.80
N PRO A 97 -7.85 -17.76 5.44
CA PRO A 97 -7.01 -17.81 6.63
C PRO A 97 -5.62 -17.19 6.45
N GLU A 98 -4.99 -17.34 5.28
CA GLU A 98 -3.65 -16.78 5.01
C GLU A 98 -3.72 -15.25 4.86
N ILE A 99 -4.79 -14.72 4.28
CA ILE A 99 -5.03 -13.27 4.22
C ILE A 99 -5.23 -12.71 5.64
N SER A 100 -6.03 -13.39 6.48
CA SER A 100 -6.25 -12.99 7.87
C SER A 100 -4.97 -13.02 8.71
N LYS A 101 -4.17 -14.08 8.57
CA LYS A 101 -2.86 -14.22 9.22
C LYS A 101 -1.91 -13.11 8.80
N ARG A 102 -1.81 -12.80 7.50
CA ARG A 102 -0.98 -11.71 7.00
C ARG A 102 -1.47 -10.34 7.48
N LYS A 103 -2.79 -10.11 7.54
CA LYS A 103 -3.38 -8.89 8.10
C LYS A 103 -2.91 -8.68 9.54
N LYS A 104 -3.07 -9.69 10.41
CA LYS A 104 -2.64 -9.63 11.81
C LYS A 104 -1.14 -9.37 11.96
N GLN A 105 -0.31 -10.01 11.12
CA GLN A 105 1.13 -9.75 11.10
C GLN A 105 1.43 -8.28 10.77
N LEU A 106 0.80 -7.72 9.72
CA LEU A 106 1.01 -6.34 9.30
C LEU A 106 0.55 -5.33 10.35
N VAL A 107 -0.61 -5.56 11.00
CA VAL A 107 -1.09 -4.72 12.11
C VAL A 107 -0.08 -4.73 13.26
N LYS A 108 0.46 -5.91 13.61
CA LYS A 108 1.51 -6.01 14.63
C LYS A 108 2.78 -5.25 14.24
N GLU A 109 3.22 -5.36 12.98
CA GLU A 109 4.38 -4.64 12.46
C GLU A 109 4.18 -3.11 12.52
N VAL A 110 3.00 -2.61 12.14
CA VAL A 110 2.65 -1.18 12.22
C VAL A 110 2.67 -0.68 13.66
N ASN A 111 2.18 -1.47 14.62
CA ASN A 111 2.18 -1.06 16.04
C ASN A 111 3.61 -0.90 16.59
N PHE A 112 4.58 -1.71 16.14
CA PHE A 112 5.98 -1.48 16.51
C PHE A 112 6.51 -0.14 15.98
N ILE A 113 6.14 0.24 14.75
CA ILE A 113 6.52 1.53 14.16
C ILE A 113 5.88 2.68 14.92
N ILE A 114 4.56 2.62 15.18
CA ILE A 114 3.84 3.65 15.93
C ILE A 114 4.45 3.84 17.33
N GLU A 115 4.76 2.75 18.01
CA GLU A 115 5.37 2.80 19.33
C GLU A 115 6.78 3.40 19.28
N ALA A 116 7.59 3.04 18.27
CA ALA A 116 8.90 3.67 18.07
C ALA A 116 8.80 5.18 17.86
N ILE A 117 7.78 5.67 17.12
CA ILE A 117 7.53 7.11 16.93
C ILE A 117 7.09 7.75 18.25
N ARG A 118 6.18 7.13 19.00
CA ARG A 118 5.74 7.62 20.32
C ARG A 118 6.90 7.82 21.28
N ASN A 119 7.88 6.92 21.27
CA ASN A 119 9.06 7.01 22.13
C ASN A 119 10.05 8.13 21.73
N LEU A 120 9.83 8.83 20.61
CA LEU A 120 10.67 9.98 20.22
C LEU A 120 10.25 11.30 20.87
N GLY A 121 9.03 11.40 21.42
CA GLY A 121 8.45 12.62 21.97
C GLY A 121 7.59 12.37 23.20
N LYS A 122 7.00 13.42 23.79
CA LYS A 122 6.14 13.32 24.98
C LYS A 122 4.68 13.65 24.67
N GLU A 123 4.44 14.83 24.09
CA GLU A 123 3.09 15.35 23.83
C GLU A 123 2.69 15.03 22.39
N ASP A 124 1.65 14.19 22.24
CA ASP A 124 1.12 13.68 20.97
C ASP A 124 2.15 13.51 19.82
N PRO A 125 3.11 12.57 19.96
CA PRO A 125 4.24 12.48 19.04
C PRO A 125 3.86 12.10 17.60
N LEU A 126 2.62 11.66 17.36
CA LEU A 126 2.15 11.23 16.05
C LEU A 126 1.70 12.40 15.16
N VAL A 127 1.52 13.60 15.74
CA VAL A 127 1.16 14.82 15.00
C VAL A 127 2.25 15.90 15.08
N ASP A 128 3.27 15.71 15.93
CA ASP A 128 4.39 16.64 16.06
C ASP A 128 5.32 16.56 14.81
N PRO A 129 5.46 17.64 14.03
CA PRO A 129 6.28 17.64 12.82
C PRO A 129 7.77 17.39 13.09
N THR A 130 8.30 17.83 14.23
CA THR A 130 9.70 17.61 14.61
C THR A 130 9.94 16.14 14.97
N VAL A 131 8.97 15.48 15.63
CA VAL A 131 9.02 14.04 15.88
C VAL A 131 8.96 13.25 14.57
N LEU A 132 8.04 13.60 13.67
CA LEU A 132 7.89 12.91 12.39
C LEU A 132 9.14 13.08 11.49
N GLU A 133 9.74 14.27 11.47
CA GLU A 133 11.03 14.49 10.80
C GLU A 133 12.11 13.57 11.38
N LYS A 134 12.22 13.52 12.71
CA LYS A 134 13.18 12.65 13.40
C LYS A 134 12.94 11.18 13.05
N ALA A 135 11.70 10.71 13.00
CA ALA A 135 11.36 9.34 12.63
C ALA A 135 11.82 8.98 11.20
N VAL A 136 11.74 9.92 10.25
CA VAL A 136 12.26 9.75 8.89
C VAL A 136 13.80 9.73 8.89
N ARG A 137 14.43 10.66 9.60
CA ARG A 137 15.90 10.77 9.68
C ARG A 137 16.57 9.60 10.37
N THR A 138 15.93 9.01 11.38
CA THR A 138 16.44 7.82 12.06
C THR A 138 16.10 6.54 11.32
N GLY A 139 15.21 6.60 10.32
CA GLY A 139 14.80 5.44 9.54
C GLY A 139 13.71 4.61 10.21
N ILE A 140 13.03 5.10 11.24
CA ILE A 140 11.79 4.47 11.75
C ILE A 140 10.74 4.46 10.64
N LEU A 141 10.57 5.60 9.96
CA LEU A 141 9.82 5.73 8.72
C LEU A 141 10.81 5.72 7.55
N ASP A 142 10.88 4.61 6.83
CA ASP A 142 11.84 4.43 5.74
C ASP A 142 11.23 3.63 4.58
N ALA A 143 11.79 3.78 3.38
CA ALA A 143 11.35 3.09 2.18
C ALA A 143 12.53 2.89 1.19
N PRO A 144 12.53 1.80 0.39
CA PRO A 144 13.65 1.48 -0.51
C PRO A 144 14.04 2.60 -1.48
N HIS A 145 13.07 3.34 -2.00
CA HIS A 145 13.29 4.41 -2.98
C HIS A 145 13.70 5.76 -2.35
N LEU A 146 13.90 5.82 -1.03
CA LEU A 146 14.49 6.97 -0.35
C LEU A 146 16.03 6.90 -0.32
N SER A 147 16.62 5.84 -0.86
CA SER A 147 18.07 5.71 -1.01
C SER A 147 18.66 6.91 -1.76
N GLY A 148 19.73 7.50 -1.22
CA GLY A 148 20.35 8.71 -1.73
C GLY A 148 19.72 10.03 -1.24
N SER A 149 18.69 9.98 -0.39
CA SER A 149 18.14 11.17 0.27
C SER A 149 19.12 11.75 1.30
N THR A 150 19.15 13.08 1.41
CA THR A 150 19.86 13.79 2.50
C THR A 150 19.03 13.88 3.79
N VAL A 151 17.76 13.46 3.74
CA VAL A 151 16.80 13.53 4.84
C VAL A 151 16.47 12.14 5.36
N ALA A 152 16.03 11.24 4.48
CA ALA A 152 15.64 9.88 4.84
C ALA A 152 16.81 8.90 4.76
N LYS A 153 16.81 7.84 5.58
CA LYS A 153 17.87 6.83 5.58
C LYS A 153 17.93 6.02 4.29
N GLY A 154 16.79 5.61 3.74
CA GLY A 154 16.73 4.82 2.52
C GLY A 154 17.42 3.45 2.60
N ASN A 155 17.51 2.89 3.81
CA ASN A 155 18.27 1.67 4.10
C ASN A 155 17.39 0.41 4.07
N VAL A 156 16.07 0.57 4.17
CA VAL A 156 15.14 -0.57 4.08
C VAL A 156 15.24 -1.23 2.72
N VAL A 157 15.57 -2.52 2.72
CA VAL A 157 15.56 -3.37 1.52
C VAL A 157 14.36 -4.29 1.58
N THR A 158 13.55 -4.29 0.52
CA THR A 158 12.40 -5.19 0.39
C THR A 158 12.55 -6.09 -0.83
N VAL A 159 12.08 -7.34 -0.73
CA VAL A 159 12.05 -8.28 -1.85
C VAL A 159 10.67 -8.92 -2.01
N PRO A 160 10.30 -9.30 -3.25
CA PRO A 160 9.11 -10.12 -3.48
C PRO A 160 9.36 -11.55 -2.98
N VAL A 161 8.49 -12.07 -2.13
CA VAL A 161 8.48 -13.45 -1.64
C VAL A 161 7.03 -13.92 -1.66
N GLU A 162 6.71 -15.00 -2.37
CA GLU A 162 5.36 -15.61 -2.37
C GLU A 162 4.23 -14.60 -2.67
N GLY A 163 4.41 -13.72 -3.66
CA GLY A 163 3.39 -12.73 -4.05
C GLY A 163 3.22 -11.55 -3.10
N ARG A 164 4.06 -11.40 -2.07
CA ARG A 164 4.10 -10.24 -1.16
C ARG A 164 5.49 -9.62 -1.11
N TYR A 165 5.58 -8.39 -0.63
CA TYR A 165 6.84 -7.75 -0.30
C TYR A 165 7.15 -7.89 1.20
N VAL A 166 8.41 -8.21 1.50
CA VAL A 166 8.94 -8.33 2.86
C VAL A 166 10.25 -7.58 2.99
N ALA A 167 10.48 -6.96 4.14
CA ALA A 167 11.79 -6.39 4.48
C ALA A 167 12.79 -7.51 4.75
N ILE A 168 14.04 -7.32 4.32
CA ILE A 168 15.13 -8.27 4.54
C ILE A 168 16.36 -7.56 5.09
N ASN A 169 17.17 -8.31 5.84
CA ASN A 169 18.53 -7.87 6.16
C ASN A 169 19.42 -8.07 4.91
N PRO A 170 20.09 -7.02 4.39
CA PRO A 170 20.84 -7.10 3.14
C PRO A 170 22.01 -8.11 3.17
N ALA A 171 22.68 -8.24 4.32
CA ALA A 171 23.83 -9.12 4.48
C ALA A 171 23.44 -10.60 4.54
N THR A 172 22.38 -10.92 5.31
CA THR A 172 21.96 -12.32 5.53
C THR A 172 20.88 -12.80 4.57
N ARG A 173 20.24 -11.87 3.84
CA ARG A 173 19.06 -12.11 2.98
C ARG A 173 17.84 -12.71 3.71
N LYS A 174 17.85 -12.75 5.05
CA LYS A 174 16.75 -13.25 5.86
C LYS A 174 15.69 -12.18 6.06
N VAL A 175 14.43 -12.60 6.18
CA VAL A 175 13.30 -11.74 6.53
C VAL A 175 13.59 -11.00 7.84
N LEU A 176 13.40 -9.69 7.80
CA LEU A 176 13.62 -8.78 8.91
C LEU A 176 12.26 -8.23 9.35
N SER A 177 11.84 -8.53 10.58
CA SER A 177 10.62 -7.96 11.14
C SER A 177 10.85 -6.52 11.59
N GLU A 178 9.79 -5.72 11.65
CA GLU A 178 9.85 -4.33 12.14
C GLU A 178 10.42 -4.25 13.56
N GLN A 179 10.04 -5.17 14.47
CA GLN A 179 10.63 -5.24 15.81
C GLN A 179 12.16 -5.36 15.76
N LYS A 180 12.69 -6.30 14.97
CA LYS A 180 14.15 -6.49 14.85
C LYS A 180 14.83 -5.32 14.16
N ARG A 181 14.17 -4.73 13.16
CA ARG A 181 14.66 -3.57 12.42
C ARG A 181 14.81 -2.36 13.35
N LEU A 182 13.78 -2.07 14.13
CA LEU A 182 13.71 -0.91 15.02
C LEU A 182 14.68 -1.03 16.21
N THR A 183 14.90 -2.23 16.75
CA THR A 183 15.92 -2.45 17.82
C THR A 183 17.35 -2.20 17.33
N ALA A 184 17.60 -2.25 16.02
CA ALA A 184 18.92 -2.03 15.44
C ALA A 184 19.19 -0.58 14.99
N LEU A 185 18.22 0.34 15.17
CA LEU A 185 18.35 1.77 14.88
C LEU A 185 18.91 2.53 16.09
#